data_AF-A0A062UKT2-F1
#
_entry.id   AF-A0A062UKT2-F1
#
_cell.length_a   1.000
_cell.length_b   1.000
_cell.length_c   1.000
_cell.angle_alpha   90.00
_cell.angle_beta   90.00
_cell.angle_gamma   90.00
#
_symmetry.space_group_name_H-M   'P 1'
#
loop_
_entity.id
_entity.type
_entity.pdbx_description
1 polymer ?
#
loop_
_entity_poly.entity_id
_entity_poly.type
_entity_poly.pdbx_seq_one_letter_code
_entity_poly.pdbx_strand_id
1 'polypeptide(L)'
;MTGGEGFEGAIVLGNTTLSEAVAGVGDLASRFVRYPGSQQVTLWLPQDGYAGYSRFCILGPGGGVVDEADVTARLNGRVQILIDTFPWPPGPYRIEIHHSDGWCHVLPLEKLEAGIAPPPEPMPEPEPSTGPIVYRDGFGNILPDEDLALRARVLGRMVSQFGRHLEFDGNARAGTITYVDGDIRIPFPHEMCTGRVHFSIDLPSPDRWESVTGRPLAEREAIIAFVAEETQRQQASSWSFEIYDDCIDFVS
;
A
#
# COMPACT_ATOMS: atom_id res chain seq x y z
N MET A 1 -24.24 31.14 24.65
CA MET A 1 -23.62 30.31 23.59
C MET A 1 -23.78 31.04 22.27
N THR A 2 -22.84 31.93 21.97
CA THR A 2 -22.74 32.58 20.66
C THR A 2 -22.04 31.60 19.72
N GLY A 3 -22.77 31.07 18.73
CA GLY A 3 -22.19 30.32 17.62
C GLY A 3 -21.33 31.25 16.80
N GLY A 4 -20.04 31.33 17.13
CA GLY A 4 -19.04 32.01 16.31
C GLY A 4 -18.54 31.06 15.24
N GLU A 5 -18.48 31.53 13.99
CA GLU A 5 -17.82 30.83 12.91
C GLU A 5 -16.38 30.48 13.34
N GLY A 6 -16.04 29.19 13.36
CA GLY A 6 -14.65 28.78 13.59
C GLY A 6 -13.78 29.02 12.36
N PHE A 7 -12.47 28.94 12.55
CA PHE A 7 -11.49 29.30 11.54
C PHE A 7 -10.91 28.06 10.86
N GLU A 8 -11.30 27.84 9.61
CA GLU A 8 -10.92 26.68 8.80
C GLU A 8 -9.49 26.69 8.24
N GLY A 9 -8.66 27.66 8.66
CA GLY A 9 -7.25 27.75 8.29
C GLY A 9 -6.42 26.52 8.67
N ALA A 10 -5.57 26.04 7.76
CA ALA A 10 -4.54 25.06 8.10
C ALA A 10 -3.51 25.67 9.08
N ILE A 11 -2.87 24.82 9.89
CA ILE A 11 -1.75 25.23 10.76
C ILE A 11 -0.45 24.72 10.15
N VAL A 12 0.52 25.63 10.03
CA VAL A 12 1.91 25.30 9.73
C VAL A 12 2.66 25.23 11.06
N LEU A 13 3.21 24.06 11.37
CA LEU A 13 4.03 23.86 12.55
C LEU A 13 5.47 24.27 12.24
N GLY A 14 6.06 25.10 13.08
CA GLY A 14 7.49 25.41 13.00
C GLY A 14 8.33 24.37 13.75
N ASN A 15 9.64 24.58 13.74
CA ASN A 15 10.56 23.73 14.49
C ASN A 15 10.42 24.00 15.99
N THR A 16 10.24 22.93 16.76
CA THR A 16 10.39 22.98 18.21
C THR A 16 11.81 23.42 18.55
N THR A 17 11.92 24.31 19.53
CA THR A 17 13.21 24.69 20.12
C THR A 17 13.15 24.60 21.64
N LEU A 18 14.28 24.27 22.24
CA LEU A 18 14.49 24.38 23.68
C LEU A 18 15.14 25.75 23.97
N SER A 19 14.67 26.46 24.99
CA SER A 19 15.20 27.79 25.34
C SER A 19 16.69 27.76 25.70
N GLU A 20 17.17 26.64 26.24
CA GLU A 20 18.57 26.37 26.56
C GLU A 20 18.89 24.90 26.24
N ALA A 21 20.07 24.59 25.72
CA ALA A 21 20.44 23.21 25.40
C ALA A 21 20.68 22.41 26.69
N VAL A 22 19.75 21.51 27.03
CA VAL A 22 19.83 20.64 28.22
C VAL A 22 20.15 19.21 27.79
N ALA A 23 21.24 18.64 28.34
CA ALA A 23 21.64 17.28 28.02
C ALA A 23 20.57 16.25 28.47
N GLY A 24 20.16 15.38 27.55
CA GLY A 24 19.18 14.31 27.82
C GLY A 24 17.72 14.74 27.74
N VAL A 25 17.43 16.00 27.43
CA VAL A 25 16.08 16.46 27.08
C VAL A 25 15.93 16.37 25.56
N GLY A 26 15.02 15.52 25.10
CA GLY A 26 14.68 15.41 23.68
C GLY A 26 13.80 16.57 23.21
N ASP A 27 13.49 16.61 21.92
CA ASP A 27 12.59 17.62 21.36
C ASP A 27 11.12 17.30 21.65
N LEU A 28 10.31 18.34 21.85
CA LEU A 28 8.85 18.23 21.83
C LEU A 28 8.39 17.83 20.42
N ALA A 29 7.79 16.65 20.30
CA ALA A 29 7.15 16.25 19.06
C ALA A 29 5.76 16.88 18.94
N SER A 30 5.37 17.26 17.72
CA SER A 30 4.07 17.87 17.46
C SER A 30 3.44 17.34 16.18
N ARG A 31 2.11 17.37 16.11
CA ARG A 31 1.35 16.98 14.92
C ARG A 31 0.08 17.81 14.83
N PHE A 32 -0.24 18.23 13.62
CA PHE A 32 -1.50 18.88 13.30
C PHE A 32 -2.40 17.94 12.49
N VAL A 33 -3.69 17.91 12.82
CA VAL A 33 -4.71 17.19 12.06
C VAL A 33 -5.91 18.11 11.86
N ARG A 34 -6.48 18.05 10.65
CA ARG A 34 -7.67 18.81 10.27
C ARG A 34 -8.73 17.91 9.66
N TYR A 35 -9.96 18.11 10.11
CA TYR A 35 -11.20 17.62 9.51
C TYR A 35 -12.15 18.81 9.30
N PRO A 36 -13.17 18.70 8.44
CA PRO A 36 -14.20 19.74 8.34
C PRO A 36 -14.86 20.00 9.70
N GLY A 37 -14.80 21.24 10.19
CA GLY A 37 -15.36 21.65 11.48
C GLY A 37 -14.56 21.22 12.72
N SER A 38 -13.35 20.68 12.57
CA SER A 38 -12.52 20.24 13.70
C SER A 38 -11.02 20.27 13.39
N GLN A 39 -10.24 20.87 14.28
CA GLN A 39 -8.81 21.02 14.09
C GLN A 39 -8.06 20.83 15.41
N GLN A 40 -7.05 19.98 15.39
CA GLN A 40 -6.33 19.61 16.59
C GLN A 40 -4.83 19.69 16.38
N VAL A 41 -4.15 20.33 17.33
CA VAL A 41 -2.72 20.17 17.53
C VAL A 41 -2.49 19.19 18.68
N THR A 42 -1.64 18.21 18.45
CA THR A 42 -1.20 17.24 19.45
C THR A 42 0.28 17.44 19.72
N LEU A 43 0.63 17.50 21.00
CA LEU A 43 2.01 17.61 21.48
C LEU A 43 2.37 16.35 22.27
N TRP A 44 3.61 15.88 22.15
CA TRP A 44 4.18 14.83 22.98
C TRP A 44 5.44 15.32 23.66
N LEU A 45 5.39 15.37 24.99
CA LEU A 45 6.52 15.68 25.84
C LEU A 45 7.60 14.60 25.67
N PRO A 46 8.89 14.99 25.61
CA PRO A 46 10.01 14.04 25.50
C PRO A 46 10.22 13.23 26.79
N GLN A 47 9.57 13.61 27.89
CA GLN A 47 9.68 13.00 29.21
C GLN A 47 8.29 12.97 29.88
N ASP A 48 8.17 12.24 30.99
CA ASP A 48 6.94 12.18 31.79
C ASP A 48 6.51 13.61 32.20
N GLY A 49 5.25 13.96 31.96
CA GLY A 49 4.70 15.29 32.20
C GLY A 49 4.62 15.69 33.67
N TYR A 50 4.86 14.75 34.59
CA TYR A 50 5.01 15.02 36.02
C TYR A 50 6.47 15.23 36.45
N ALA A 51 7.44 15.09 35.54
CA ALA A 51 8.87 15.16 35.82
C ALA A 51 9.43 16.59 35.95
N GLY A 52 8.64 17.54 36.44
CA GLY A 52 9.07 18.94 36.66
C GLY A 52 8.50 19.97 35.67
N TYR A 53 7.72 19.54 34.68
CA TYR A 53 6.95 20.46 33.86
C TYR A 53 5.93 21.23 34.71
N SER A 54 5.98 22.55 34.63
CA SER A 54 5.23 23.44 35.52
C SER A 54 4.08 24.12 34.81
N ARG A 55 4.36 24.90 33.75
CA ARG A 55 3.38 25.80 33.12
C ARG A 55 3.27 25.56 31.63
N PHE A 56 2.04 25.52 31.13
CA PHE A 56 1.67 25.48 29.74
C PHE A 56 1.05 26.84 29.35
N CYS A 57 1.52 27.45 28.28
CA CYS A 57 0.99 28.71 27.78
C CYS A 57 0.86 28.71 26.26
N ILE A 58 -0.22 29.29 25.76
CA ILE A 58 -0.45 29.56 24.34
C ILE A 58 -0.55 31.07 24.17
N LEU A 59 0.34 31.62 23.36
CA LEU A 59 0.36 33.02 22.98
C LEU A 59 -0.16 33.15 21.55
N GLY A 60 -1.14 34.03 21.35
CA GLY A 60 -1.71 34.35 20.05
C GLY A 60 -1.04 35.54 19.37
N PRO A 61 -1.63 36.01 18.26
CA PRO A 61 -1.13 37.15 17.51
C PRO A 61 -0.99 38.39 18.41
N GLY A 62 0.17 39.05 18.35
CA GLY A 62 0.48 40.21 19.20
C GLY A 62 0.86 39.89 20.65
N GLY A 63 1.02 38.60 21.01
CA GLY A 63 1.48 38.16 22.33
C GLY A 63 0.38 38.06 23.39
N GLY A 64 -0.90 38.14 22.99
CA GLY A 64 -2.01 37.92 23.91
C GLY A 64 -2.07 36.47 24.38
N VAL A 65 -2.34 36.24 25.66
CA VAL A 65 -2.51 34.89 26.21
C VAL A 65 -3.86 34.33 25.75
N VAL A 66 -3.80 33.27 24.93
CA VAL A 66 -4.96 32.51 24.47
C VAL A 66 -5.33 31.47 25.52
N ASP A 67 -4.32 30.88 26.14
CA ASP A 67 -4.50 29.84 27.13
C ASP A 67 -3.32 29.77 28.09
N GLU A 68 -3.59 29.44 29.34
CA GLU A 68 -2.60 29.26 30.38
C GLU A 68 -3.10 28.29 31.45
N ALA A 69 -2.29 27.29 31.78
CA ALA A 69 -2.60 26.32 32.82
C ALA A 69 -1.33 25.63 33.34
N ASP A 70 -1.45 24.89 34.44
CA ASP A 70 -0.43 23.90 34.80
C ASP A 70 -0.37 22.79 33.75
N VAL A 71 0.83 22.29 33.46
CA VAL A 71 1.01 21.22 32.45
C VAL A 71 0.18 19.99 32.80
N THR A 72 0.16 19.61 34.07
CA THR A 72 -0.59 18.45 34.58
C THR A 72 -2.08 18.54 34.35
N ALA A 73 -2.65 19.75 34.31
CA ALA A 73 -4.07 19.97 34.02
C ALA A 73 -4.39 19.82 32.51
N ARG A 74 -3.37 19.79 31.65
CA ARG A 74 -3.49 19.66 30.19
C ARG A 74 -3.07 18.31 29.64
N LEU A 75 -2.50 17.45 30.48
CA LEU A 75 -2.07 16.13 30.07
C LEU A 75 -3.28 15.23 29.75
N ASN A 76 -3.22 14.61 28.58
CA ASN A 76 -3.91 13.37 28.28
C ASN A 76 -2.94 12.21 28.55
N GLY A 77 -3.16 11.50 29.66
CA GLY A 77 -2.22 10.47 30.13
C GLY A 77 -0.99 11.08 30.79
N ARG A 78 0.21 10.73 30.28
CA ARG A 78 1.49 11.15 30.90
C ARG A 78 2.33 12.10 30.08
N VAL A 79 2.21 12.07 28.76
CA VAL A 79 3.12 12.82 27.87
C VAL A 79 2.40 13.62 26.80
N GLN A 80 1.10 13.42 26.62
CA GLN A 80 0.37 13.99 25.48
C GLN A 80 -0.45 15.20 25.91
N ILE A 81 -0.52 16.22 25.06
CA ILE A 81 -1.43 17.36 25.21
C ILE A 81 -2.22 17.52 23.90
N LEU A 82 -3.54 17.72 24.01
CA LEU A 82 -4.44 17.92 22.87
C LEU A 82 -5.01 19.35 22.93
N ILE A 83 -4.95 20.04 21.80
CA ILE A 83 -5.36 21.45 21.69
C ILE A 83 -6.35 21.58 20.55
N ASP A 84 -7.57 22.02 20.85
CA ASP A 84 -8.53 22.44 19.84
C ASP A 84 -8.13 23.83 19.32
N THR A 85 -7.87 23.89 18.02
CA THR A 85 -7.42 25.10 17.32
C THR A 85 -8.44 25.63 16.33
N PHE A 86 -9.64 25.02 16.28
CA PHE A 86 -10.76 25.50 15.48
C PHE A 86 -11.21 26.94 15.84
N PRO A 87 -11.23 27.38 17.12
CA PRO A 87 -11.66 28.74 17.45
C PRO A 87 -10.58 29.81 17.24
N TRP A 88 -9.38 29.46 16.76
CA TRP A 88 -8.25 30.38 16.69
C TRP A 88 -8.25 31.19 15.39
N PRO A 89 -8.28 32.54 15.43
CA PRO A 89 -8.16 33.35 14.23
C PRO A 89 -6.82 33.12 13.49
N PRO A 90 -6.75 33.44 12.19
CA PRO A 90 -5.49 33.43 11.44
C PRO A 90 -4.41 34.32 12.06
N GLY A 91 -3.16 33.88 11.95
CA GLY A 91 -1.99 34.61 12.42
C GLY A 91 -0.95 33.74 13.15
N PRO A 92 0.11 34.38 13.67
CA PRO A 92 1.17 33.69 14.38
C PRO A 92 0.81 33.39 15.83
N TYR A 93 1.18 32.21 16.28
CA TYR A 93 1.00 31.71 17.63
C TYR A 93 2.29 31.07 18.14
N ARG A 94 2.39 30.93 19.46
CA ARG A 94 3.51 30.27 20.11
C ARG A 94 3.01 29.48 21.31
N ILE A 95 3.41 28.22 21.38
CA ILE A 95 3.17 27.37 22.55
C ILE A 95 4.45 27.30 23.36
N GLU A 96 4.33 27.51 24.67
CA GLU A 96 5.43 27.46 25.62
C GLU A 96 5.13 26.45 26.72
N ILE A 97 6.05 25.52 26.96
CA ILE A 97 5.96 24.52 28.03
C ILE A 97 7.18 24.68 28.94
N HIS A 98 6.96 25.23 30.13
CA HIS A 98 8.00 25.58 31.09
C HIS A 98 8.29 24.42 32.03
N HIS A 99 9.57 24.30 32.42
CA HIS A 99 10.05 23.37 33.42
C HIS A 99 10.45 24.09 34.71
N SER A 100 10.37 23.41 35.86
CA SER A 100 10.79 23.94 37.16
C SER A 100 12.27 24.31 37.21
N ASP A 101 13.08 23.68 36.37
CA ASP A 101 14.52 23.90 36.27
C ASP A 101 14.88 25.11 35.38
N GLY A 102 13.88 25.86 34.91
CA GLY A 102 14.07 27.16 34.23
C GLY A 102 14.13 27.11 32.70
N TRP A 103 14.17 25.91 32.10
CA TRP A 103 14.12 25.75 30.64
C TRP A 103 12.68 25.62 30.12
N CYS A 104 12.49 25.86 28.83
CA CYS A 104 11.18 25.88 28.18
C CYS A 104 11.23 25.28 26.76
N HIS A 105 10.25 24.43 26.42
CA HIS A 105 9.97 24.07 25.02
C HIS A 105 9.14 25.15 24.36
N VAL A 106 9.56 25.59 23.19
CA VAL A 106 8.89 26.61 22.40
C VAL A 106 8.54 26.03 21.03
N LEU A 107 7.25 26.02 20.71
CA LEU A 107 6.72 25.64 19.40
C LEU A 107 6.04 26.83 18.74
N PRO A 108 6.67 27.46 17.73
CA PRO A 108 6.00 28.44 16.89
C PRO A 108 5.03 27.75 15.92
N LEU A 109 3.89 28.38 15.68
CA LEU A 109 2.90 27.89 14.72
C LEU A 109 2.21 29.05 14.00
N GLU A 110 1.83 28.83 12.75
CA GLU A 110 1.14 29.83 11.93
C GLU A 110 -0.22 29.28 11.49
N LYS A 111 -1.28 29.99 11.86
CA LYS A 111 -2.65 29.72 11.42
C LYS A 111 -2.90 30.48 10.12
N LEU A 112 -3.10 29.76 9.03
CA LEU A 112 -3.35 30.35 7.72
C LEU A 112 -4.79 30.86 7.60
N GLU A 113 -5.04 31.74 6.63
CA GLU A 113 -6.39 32.08 6.21
C GLU A 113 -7.09 30.86 5.57
N ALA A 114 -8.43 30.82 5.67
CA ALA A 114 -9.20 29.74 5.07
C ALA A 114 -9.01 29.70 3.54
N GLY A 115 -8.73 28.52 3.00
CA GLY A 115 -8.53 28.32 1.56
C GLY A 115 -7.08 28.48 1.09
N ILE A 116 -6.15 28.93 1.95
CA ILE A 116 -4.72 28.90 1.64
C ILE A 116 -4.18 27.48 1.90
N ALA A 117 -3.55 26.89 0.89
CA ALA A 117 -2.88 25.61 1.03
C ALA A 117 -1.58 25.78 1.83
N PRO A 118 -1.28 24.89 2.81
CA PRO A 118 0.00 24.92 3.49
C PRO A 118 1.14 24.62 2.51
N PRO A 119 2.36 25.13 2.77
CA PRO A 119 3.53 24.71 2.01
C PRO A 119 3.68 23.19 2.06
N PRO A 120 4.08 22.53 0.96
CA PRO A 120 4.28 21.09 0.95
C PRO A 120 5.33 20.72 2.00
N GLU A 121 5.04 19.69 2.81
CA GLU A 121 6.04 19.11 3.70
C GLU A 121 7.24 18.64 2.86
N PRO A 122 8.49 18.90 3.29
CA PRO A 122 9.64 18.36 2.60
C PRO A 122 9.53 16.84 2.59
N MET A 123 9.54 16.24 1.39
CA MET A 123 9.59 14.78 1.28
C MET A 123 10.84 14.30 2.05
N PRO A 124 10.72 13.30 2.92
CA PRO A 124 11.90 12.71 3.54
C PRO A 124 12.83 12.24 2.43
N GLU A 125 14.09 12.68 2.48
CA GLU A 125 15.10 12.16 1.57
C GLU A 125 15.14 10.63 1.73
N PRO A 126 14.97 9.86 0.64
CA PRO A 126 15.05 8.41 0.74
C PRO A 126 16.42 8.06 1.30
N GLU A 127 16.45 7.38 2.45
CA GLU A 127 17.71 6.90 3.00
C GLU A 127 18.43 6.06 1.93
N PRO A 128 19.75 6.26 1.74
CA PRO A 128 20.49 5.47 0.77
C PRO A 128 20.35 4.00 1.12
N SER A 129 19.75 3.22 0.20
CA SER A 129 19.63 1.77 0.34
C SER A 129 21.02 1.18 0.55
N THR A 130 21.29 0.66 1.74
CA THR A 130 22.54 -0.03 2.10
C THR A 130 22.61 -1.45 1.52
N GLY A 131 21.79 -1.74 0.51
CA GLY A 131 21.62 -3.08 -0.04
C GLY A 131 20.77 -3.99 0.85
N PRO A 132 20.59 -5.26 0.45
CA PRO A 132 19.83 -6.23 1.23
C PRO A 132 20.49 -6.54 2.58
N ILE A 133 19.68 -6.71 3.61
CA ILE A 133 20.13 -7.05 4.98
C ILE A 133 20.73 -8.47 4.95
N VAL A 134 22.03 -8.60 5.23
CA VAL A 134 22.72 -9.90 5.30
C VAL A 134 22.64 -10.45 6.72
N TYR A 135 21.83 -11.49 6.93
CA TYR A 135 21.69 -12.15 8.22
C TYR A 135 22.84 -13.14 8.46
N ARG A 136 23.36 -13.17 9.70
CA ARG A 136 24.43 -14.08 10.14
C ARG A 136 23.97 -14.90 11.33
N ASP A 137 24.43 -16.14 11.42
CA ASP A 137 24.12 -17.04 12.53
C ASP A 137 24.97 -16.70 13.77
N GLY A 138 24.70 -17.40 14.89
CA GLY A 138 25.46 -17.25 16.13
C GLY A 138 26.94 -17.67 16.05
N PHE A 139 27.39 -18.19 14.90
CA PHE A 139 28.76 -18.56 14.60
C PHE A 139 29.40 -17.70 13.49
N GLY A 140 28.68 -16.66 13.01
CA GLY A 140 29.15 -15.70 12.01
C GLY A 140 28.97 -16.12 10.54
N ASN A 141 28.38 -17.29 10.27
CA ASN A 141 28.08 -17.73 8.91
C ASN A 141 26.89 -16.95 8.35
N ILE A 142 26.92 -16.64 7.05
CA ILE A 142 25.81 -15.98 6.36
C ILE A 142 24.66 -16.98 6.27
N LEU A 143 23.47 -16.62 6.77
CA LEU A 143 22.27 -17.42 6.53
C LEU A 143 21.91 -17.35 5.05
N PRO A 144 21.63 -18.50 4.40
CA PRO A 144 21.11 -18.50 3.05
C PRO A 144 19.78 -17.72 3.01
N ASP A 145 19.62 -16.89 1.99
CA ASP A 145 18.45 -16.04 1.79
C ASP A 145 17.30 -16.87 1.21
N GLU A 146 16.82 -17.86 1.98
CA GLU A 146 15.76 -18.79 1.60
C GLU A 146 14.46 -18.07 1.22
N ASP A 147 14.26 -16.84 1.71
CA ASP A 147 13.14 -15.97 1.37
C ASP A 147 13.18 -15.52 -0.10
N LEU A 148 14.35 -15.26 -0.69
CA LEU A 148 14.46 -14.95 -2.13
C LEU A 148 14.05 -16.15 -3.00
N ALA A 149 14.48 -17.35 -2.62
CA ALA A 149 14.10 -18.57 -3.33
C ALA A 149 12.60 -18.86 -3.18
N LEU A 150 12.03 -18.61 -1.99
CA LEU A 150 10.60 -18.75 -1.73
C LEU A 150 9.78 -17.73 -2.53
N ARG A 151 10.20 -16.46 -2.56
CA ARG A 151 9.55 -15.40 -3.35
C ARG A 151 9.58 -15.71 -4.85
N ALA A 152 10.71 -16.15 -5.38
CA ALA A 152 10.80 -16.56 -6.79
C ALA A 152 9.83 -17.70 -7.12
N ARG A 153 9.72 -18.70 -6.23
CA ARG A 153 8.79 -19.82 -6.39
C ARG A 153 7.31 -19.38 -6.29
N VAL A 154 6.97 -18.49 -5.36
CA VAL A 154 5.60 -17.97 -5.19
C VAL A 154 5.20 -17.07 -6.37
N LEU A 155 6.09 -16.19 -6.84
CA LEU A 155 5.86 -15.36 -8.01
C LEU A 155 5.68 -16.22 -9.28
N GLY A 156 6.50 -17.25 -9.48
CA GLY A 156 6.31 -18.19 -10.58
C GLY A 156 4.95 -18.89 -10.55
N ARG A 157 4.48 -19.28 -9.35
CA ARG A 157 3.15 -19.86 -9.19
C ARG A 157 2.03 -18.85 -9.48
N MET A 158 2.16 -17.59 -9.03
CA MET A 158 1.17 -16.54 -9.33
C MET A 158 1.11 -16.21 -10.83
N VAL A 159 2.26 -16.13 -11.51
CA VAL A 159 2.30 -15.94 -12.97
C VAL A 159 1.64 -17.10 -13.70
N SER A 160 1.85 -18.35 -13.28
CA SER A 160 1.14 -19.50 -13.87
C SER A 160 -0.37 -19.52 -13.59
N GLN A 161 -0.80 -18.97 -12.46
CA GLN A 161 -2.22 -18.97 -12.07
C GLN A 161 -3.02 -17.87 -12.78
N PHE A 162 -2.39 -16.74 -13.14
CA PHE A 162 -3.03 -15.62 -13.85
C PHE A 162 -2.59 -15.47 -15.32
N GLY A 163 -1.66 -16.30 -15.80
CA GLY A 163 -1.11 -16.24 -17.16
C GLY A 163 -1.72 -17.22 -18.16
N ARG A 164 -2.60 -18.14 -17.71
CA ARG A 164 -3.23 -19.13 -18.59
C ARG A 164 -4.24 -18.47 -19.52
N HIS A 165 -4.00 -18.57 -20.82
CA HIS A 165 -4.92 -18.09 -21.84
C HIS A 165 -4.74 -18.85 -23.15
N LEU A 166 -5.67 -18.64 -24.08
CA LEU A 166 -5.61 -19.16 -25.44
C LEU A 166 -5.34 -18.01 -26.42
N GLU A 167 -4.42 -18.24 -27.33
CA GLU A 167 -4.24 -17.41 -28.53
C GLU A 167 -4.84 -18.14 -29.73
N PHE A 168 -5.63 -17.43 -30.55
CA PHE A 168 -6.28 -17.99 -31.73
C PHE A 168 -5.63 -17.39 -32.98
N ASP A 169 -5.06 -18.25 -33.82
CA ASP A 169 -4.52 -17.89 -35.13
C ASP A 169 -5.20 -18.71 -36.24
N GLY A 170 -5.35 -18.13 -37.43
CA GLY A 170 -5.97 -18.81 -38.58
C GLY A 170 -7.08 -18.02 -39.28
N ASN A 171 -7.92 -18.74 -40.02
CA ASN A 171 -9.03 -18.17 -40.77
C ASN A 171 -10.37 -18.79 -40.33
N ALA A 172 -11.48 -18.39 -40.96
CA ALA A 172 -12.83 -18.84 -40.61
C ALA A 172 -13.08 -20.36 -40.79
N ARG A 173 -12.13 -21.13 -41.32
CA ARG A 173 -12.27 -22.57 -41.57
C ARG A 173 -11.25 -23.43 -40.85
N ALA A 174 -10.03 -22.95 -40.68
CA ALA A 174 -8.97 -23.70 -40.02
C ALA A 174 -7.94 -22.76 -39.40
N GLY A 175 -7.25 -23.26 -38.39
CA GLY A 175 -6.26 -22.48 -37.67
C GLY A 175 -5.55 -23.27 -36.58
N THR A 176 -5.00 -22.54 -35.61
CA THR A 176 -4.28 -23.08 -34.47
C THR A 176 -4.69 -22.33 -33.22
N ILE A 177 -5.07 -23.09 -32.19
CA ILE A 177 -5.29 -22.59 -30.83
C ILE A 177 -4.02 -22.87 -30.04
N THR A 178 -3.38 -21.83 -29.51
CA THR A 178 -2.19 -21.99 -28.68
C THR A 178 -2.54 -21.83 -27.21
N TYR A 179 -2.36 -22.89 -26.43
CA TYR A 179 -2.38 -22.81 -24.97
C TYR A 179 -1.10 -22.13 -24.48
N VAL A 180 -1.25 -21.07 -23.67
CA VAL A 180 -0.12 -20.32 -23.10
C VAL A 180 -0.19 -20.38 -21.57
N ASP A 181 0.91 -20.81 -20.93
CA ASP A 181 1.08 -20.80 -19.46
C ASP A 181 2.54 -20.40 -19.13
N GLY A 182 2.77 -19.11 -18.89
CA GLY A 182 4.11 -18.55 -18.78
C GLY A 182 4.90 -18.72 -20.10
N ASP A 183 6.05 -19.40 -20.04
CA ASP A 183 6.88 -19.70 -21.21
C ASP A 183 6.40 -20.92 -22.01
N ILE A 184 5.39 -21.65 -21.49
CA ILE A 184 4.84 -22.84 -22.15
C ILE A 184 3.89 -22.39 -23.26
N ARG A 185 4.11 -22.89 -24.47
CA ARG A 185 3.24 -22.66 -25.64
C ARG A 185 2.97 -23.98 -26.33
N ILE A 186 1.70 -24.41 -26.35
CA ILE A 186 1.28 -25.68 -26.95
C ILE A 186 0.26 -25.40 -28.05
N PRO A 187 0.62 -25.59 -29.33
CA PRO A 187 -0.29 -25.38 -30.44
C PRO A 187 -1.19 -26.60 -30.67
N PHE A 188 -2.49 -26.35 -30.84
CA PHE A 188 -3.50 -27.33 -31.23
C PHE A 188 -4.16 -26.90 -32.54
N PRO A 189 -3.96 -27.65 -33.64
CA PRO A 189 -4.68 -27.41 -34.88
C PRO A 189 -6.19 -27.52 -34.68
N HIS A 190 -6.96 -26.74 -35.43
CA HIS A 190 -8.40 -26.86 -35.44
C HIS A 190 -8.97 -26.70 -36.85
N GLU A 191 -10.14 -27.28 -37.07
CA GLU A 191 -10.89 -27.17 -38.32
C GLU A 191 -12.40 -27.02 -38.04
N MET A 192 -13.09 -26.26 -38.90
CA MET A 192 -14.54 -26.21 -38.95
C MET A 192 -15.08 -27.46 -39.66
N CYS A 193 -15.98 -28.15 -39.00
CA CYS A 193 -16.60 -29.37 -39.50
C CYS A 193 -18.01 -29.09 -40.06
N THR A 194 -18.58 -30.08 -40.74
CA THR A 194 -19.97 -30.02 -41.23
C THR A 194 -20.80 -31.13 -40.61
N GLY A 195 -22.08 -30.85 -40.35
CA GLY A 195 -23.02 -31.84 -39.83
C GLY A 195 -23.27 -31.64 -38.33
N ARG A 196 -23.08 -32.70 -37.54
CA ARG A 196 -23.30 -32.65 -36.08
C ARG A 196 -22.15 -31.96 -35.33
N VAL A 197 -20.93 -32.11 -35.83
CA VAL A 197 -19.73 -31.42 -35.33
C VAL A 197 -19.53 -30.18 -36.17
N HIS A 198 -19.41 -29.03 -35.53
CA HIS A 198 -19.23 -27.73 -36.19
C HIS A 198 -17.77 -27.27 -36.14
N PHE A 199 -17.03 -27.71 -35.14
CA PHE A 199 -15.65 -27.29 -34.89
C PHE A 199 -14.92 -28.40 -34.13
N SER A 200 -13.72 -28.76 -34.55
CA SER A 200 -12.91 -29.80 -33.92
C SER A 200 -11.48 -29.32 -33.71
N ILE A 201 -10.91 -29.67 -32.56
CA ILE A 201 -9.52 -29.38 -32.19
C ILE A 201 -8.76 -30.71 -32.13
N ASP A 202 -7.66 -30.82 -32.88
CA ASP A 202 -6.80 -31.99 -32.86
C ASP A 202 -5.93 -32.02 -31.59
N LEU A 203 -5.90 -33.17 -30.92
CA LEU A 203 -5.11 -33.43 -29.72
C LEU A 203 -4.03 -34.47 -29.98
N PRO A 204 -2.81 -34.31 -29.42
CA PRO A 204 -1.87 -35.41 -29.33
C PRO A 204 -2.46 -36.55 -28.49
N SER A 205 -2.40 -37.78 -29.02
CA SER A 205 -2.77 -38.98 -28.27
C SER A 205 -1.92 -39.11 -27.00
N PRO A 206 -2.42 -39.80 -25.96
CA PRO A 206 -1.69 -39.99 -24.69
C PRO A 206 -0.24 -40.47 -24.88
N ASP A 207 -0.01 -41.43 -25.78
CA ASP A 207 1.32 -41.98 -26.06
C ASP A 207 2.29 -40.99 -26.72
N ARG A 208 1.75 -39.96 -27.40
CA ARG A 208 2.55 -38.95 -28.09
C ARG A 208 2.64 -37.63 -27.32
N TRP A 209 1.83 -37.46 -26.27
CA TRP A 209 1.67 -36.21 -25.54
C TRP A 209 2.99 -35.59 -25.10
N GLU A 210 3.80 -36.34 -24.34
CA GLU A 210 5.05 -35.81 -23.79
C GLU A 210 6.06 -35.48 -24.89
N SER A 211 6.08 -36.27 -25.96
CA SER A 211 6.98 -36.07 -27.10
C SER A 211 6.63 -34.85 -27.96
N VAL A 212 5.33 -34.50 -28.05
CA VAL A 212 4.83 -33.41 -28.89
C VAL A 212 4.75 -32.10 -28.11
N THR A 213 4.32 -32.15 -26.84
CA THR A 213 4.04 -30.96 -26.03
C THR A 213 5.17 -30.61 -25.06
N GLY A 214 6.08 -31.56 -24.79
CA GLY A 214 7.10 -31.43 -23.74
C GLY A 214 6.52 -31.38 -22.33
N ARG A 215 5.23 -31.69 -22.14
CA ARG A 215 4.55 -31.69 -20.84
C ARG A 215 4.36 -33.11 -20.31
N PRO A 216 4.39 -33.31 -18.98
CA PRO A 216 4.06 -34.60 -18.38
C PRO A 216 2.65 -35.06 -18.76
N LEU A 217 2.48 -36.36 -19.00
CA LEU A 217 1.17 -36.96 -19.29
C LEU A 217 0.15 -36.70 -18.17
N ALA A 218 0.63 -36.59 -16.92
CA ALA A 218 -0.21 -36.27 -15.76
C ALA A 218 -0.89 -34.88 -15.85
N GLU A 219 -0.37 -33.95 -16.66
CA GLU A 219 -0.97 -32.62 -16.85
C GLU A 219 -1.95 -32.57 -18.04
N ARG A 220 -1.98 -33.61 -18.88
CA ARG A 220 -2.73 -33.65 -20.15
C ARG A 220 -4.19 -33.29 -19.97
N GLU A 221 -4.90 -34.00 -19.09
CA GLU A 221 -6.33 -33.81 -18.88
C GLU A 221 -6.68 -32.40 -18.41
N ALA A 222 -5.85 -31.82 -17.54
CA ALA A 222 -6.07 -30.46 -17.04
C ALA A 222 -5.89 -29.40 -18.13
N ILE A 223 -4.91 -29.57 -19.03
CA ILE A 223 -4.67 -28.66 -20.16
C ILE A 223 -5.80 -28.80 -21.19
N ILE A 224 -6.20 -30.02 -21.53
CA ILE A 224 -7.29 -30.27 -22.48
C ILE A 224 -8.62 -29.71 -21.98
N ALA A 225 -8.96 -29.93 -20.71
CA ALA A 225 -10.17 -29.36 -20.12
C ALA A 225 -10.18 -27.83 -20.20
N PHE A 226 -9.06 -27.18 -19.88
CA PHE A 226 -8.93 -25.73 -20.01
C PHE A 226 -9.09 -25.26 -21.46
N VAL A 227 -8.46 -25.93 -22.43
CA VAL A 227 -8.59 -25.60 -23.86
C VAL A 227 -10.04 -25.72 -24.31
N ALA A 228 -10.75 -26.78 -23.89
CA ALA A 228 -12.15 -27.00 -24.23
C ALA A 228 -13.05 -25.88 -23.67
N GLU A 229 -12.96 -25.63 -22.36
CA GLU A 229 -13.79 -24.65 -21.66
C GLU A 229 -13.55 -23.22 -22.18
N GLU A 230 -12.28 -22.83 -22.36
CA GLU A 230 -11.95 -21.50 -22.85
C GLU A 230 -12.30 -21.31 -24.32
N THR A 231 -12.17 -22.33 -25.15
CA THR A 231 -12.62 -22.26 -26.55
C THR A 231 -14.13 -22.16 -26.65
N GLN A 232 -14.87 -22.92 -25.83
CA GLN A 232 -16.32 -22.79 -25.70
C GLN A 232 -16.68 -21.36 -25.32
N ARG A 233 -16.05 -20.81 -24.29
CA ARG A 233 -16.34 -19.47 -23.78
C ARG A 233 -16.09 -18.38 -24.81
N GLN A 234 -15.03 -18.49 -25.61
CA GLN A 234 -14.57 -17.41 -26.50
C GLN A 234 -15.05 -17.52 -27.96
N GLN A 235 -15.14 -18.72 -28.52
CA GLN A 235 -15.43 -18.94 -29.95
C GLN A 235 -16.68 -19.78 -30.22
N ALA A 236 -17.13 -20.57 -29.25
CA ALA A 236 -18.17 -21.58 -29.44
C ALA A 236 -19.25 -21.54 -28.33
N SER A 237 -19.64 -20.35 -27.88
CA SER A 237 -20.44 -20.17 -26.65
C SER A 237 -21.84 -20.78 -26.70
N SER A 238 -22.34 -21.11 -27.89
CA SER A 238 -23.63 -21.77 -28.12
C SER A 238 -23.53 -23.28 -28.35
N TRP A 239 -22.33 -23.85 -28.34
CA TRP A 239 -22.09 -25.27 -28.61
C TRP A 239 -21.64 -25.98 -27.34
N SER A 240 -21.98 -27.26 -27.21
CA SER A 240 -21.40 -28.15 -26.19
C SER A 240 -20.11 -28.78 -26.73
N PHE A 241 -19.25 -29.33 -25.87
CA PHE A 241 -18.06 -30.04 -26.32
C PHE A 241 -18.00 -31.47 -25.78
N GLU A 242 -17.40 -32.36 -26.57
CA GLU A 242 -17.09 -33.74 -26.23
C GLU A 242 -15.57 -33.93 -26.39
N ILE A 243 -14.90 -34.46 -25.36
CA ILE A 243 -13.44 -34.69 -25.36
C ILE A 243 -13.17 -36.16 -25.64
N TYR A 244 -12.29 -36.41 -26.61
CA TYR A 244 -11.79 -37.72 -27.02
C TYR A 244 -10.27 -37.82 -26.81
N ASP A 245 -9.71 -39.00 -27.06
CA ASP A 245 -8.26 -39.23 -26.91
C ASP A 245 -7.40 -38.43 -27.91
N ASP A 246 -7.96 -38.07 -29.04
CA ASP A 246 -7.28 -37.41 -30.15
C ASP A 246 -7.97 -36.14 -30.65
N CYS A 247 -9.13 -35.76 -30.12
CA CYS A 247 -9.77 -34.50 -30.47
C CYS A 247 -10.69 -33.92 -29.37
N ILE A 248 -11.07 -32.65 -29.55
CA ILE A 248 -12.18 -31.99 -28.85
C ILE A 248 -13.20 -31.56 -29.90
N ASP A 249 -14.40 -32.13 -29.86
CA ASP A 249 -15.46 -31.84 -30.81
C ASP A 249 -16.50 -30.91 -30.20
N PHE A 250 -16.84 -29.84 -30.90
CA PHE A 250 -17.88 -28.90 -30.54
C PHE A 250 -19.14 -29.16 -31.37
N VAL A 251 -20.23 -29.42 -30.67
CA VAL A 251 -21.51 -29.91 -31.20
C VAL A 251 -22.66 -29.00 -30.77
N SER A 252 -23.68 -28.87 -31.63
CA SER A 252 -24.91 -28.12 -31.34
C SER A 252 -25.99 -28.98 -30.70
#